data_AF-B3S144-F1
#
_entry.id   AF-B3S144-F1
#
_cell.length_a   1.000
_cell.length_b   1.000
_cell.length_c   1.000
_cell.angle_alpha   90.00
_cell.angle_beta   90.00
_cell.angle_gamma   90.00
#
_symmetry.space_group_name_H-M   'P 1'
#
loop_
_entity.id
_entity.type
_entity.pdbx_description
1 polymer ?
#
loop_
_entity_poly.entity_id
_entity_poly.type
_entity_poly.pdbx_seq_one_letter_code
_entity_poly.pdbx_strand_id
1 'polypeptide(L)'
;MAPKHKLLTCCDRAQIMAFDEAGWTRQKIADRMEVSKRTIQRIVKRFQGQRSFKIQKFKTGRKRKTTPEEDDLILEAVKESPFKASGELAAMLKDKTGKTLHPSTIRRRLIKNSNANSNANKKIVKLLQGKPKKKDYITTIPRPCCKFNLIFKNE
;
A
#
# COMPACT_ATOMS: atom_id res chain seq x y z
N MET A 1 26.34 14.31 -2.51
CA MET A 1 25.66 13.14 -3.11
C MET A 1 24.15 13.33 -2.97
N ALA A 2 23.37 13.23 -4.05
CA ALA A 2 21.91 13.34 -3.97
C ALA A 2 21.32 12.17 -3.16
N PRO A 3 20.26 12.39 -2.35
CA PRO A 3 19.67 11.36 -1.51
C PRO A 3 19.17 10.18 -2.33
N LYS A 4 19.47 8.95 -1.88
CA LYS A 4 19.11 7.70 -2.56
C LYS A 4 17.60 7.57 -2.82
N HIS A 5 16.77 8.16 -1.95
CA HIS A 5 15.32 8.16 -2.06
C HIS A 5 14.72 9.52 -1.64
N LYS A 6 14.63 10.48 -2.57
CA LYS A 6 13.77 11.68 -2.40
C LYS A 6 12.35 11.36 -2.86
N LEU A 7 11.37 11.53 -1.97
CA LEU A 7 9.96 11.45 -2.32
C LEU A 7 9.56 12.76 -2.99
N LEU A 8 9.35 12.74 -4.31
CA LEU A 8 8.87 13.92 -5.04
C LEU A 8 7.36 14.09 -4.86
N THR A 9 6.96 15.30 -4.50
CA THR A 9 5.56 15.73 -4.43
C THR A 9 4.99 15.95 -5.85
N CYS A 10 3.68 16.18 -5.97
CA CYS A 10 3.09 16.53 -7.27
C CYS A 10 3.60 17.87 -7.80
N CYS A 11 3.92 18.83 -6.92
CA CYS A 11 4.48 20.13 -7.30
C CYS A 11 5.88 19.98 -7.90
N ASP A 12 6.76 19.18 -7.26
CA ASP A 12 8.11 18.95 -7.78
C ASP A 12 8.06 18.30 -9.18
N ARG A 13 7.09 17.42 -9.42
CA ARG A 13 6.90 16.78 -10.73
C ARG A 13 6.42 17.76 -11.78
N ALA A 14 5.54 18.70 -11.43
CA ALA A 14 5.08 19.77 -12.31
C ALA A 14 6.24 20.72 -12.66
N GLN A 15 7.06 21.09 -11.68
CA GLN A 15 8.26 21.90 -11.90
C GLN A 15 9.25 21.21 -12.85
N ILE A 16 9.48 19.89 -12.68
CA ILE A 16 10.34 19.12 -13.58
C ILE A 16 9.78 19.12 -15.02
N MET A 17 8.46 19.02 -15.20
CA MET A 17 7.88 19.10 -16.54
C MET A 17 7.97 20.51 -17.12
N ALA A 18 7.76 21.56 -16.32
CA ALA A 18 7.93 22.94 -16.77
C ALA A 18 9.38 23.21 -17.26
N PHE A 19 10.39 22.66 -16.56
CA PHE A 19 11.78 22.76 -17.03
C PHE A 19 12.05 21.93 -18.29
N ASP A 20 11.45 20.75 -18.42
CA ASP A 20 11.57 19.91 -19.62
C ASP A 20 10.89 20.59 -20.83
N GLU A 21 9.72 21.21 -20.64
CA GLU A 21 9.01 22.02 -21.63
C GLU A 21 9.79 23.28 -22.03
N ALA A 22 10.48 23.92 -21.08
CA ALA A 22 11.39 25.04 -21.33
C ALA A 22 12.71 24.62 -22.03
N GLY A 23 12.87 23.34 -22.39
CA GLY A 23 14.02 22.83 -23.14
C GLY A 23 15.31 22.66 -22.31
N TRP A 24 15.21 22.64 -20.98
CA TRP A 24 16.39 22.45 -20.14
C TRP A 24 16.93 21.02 -20.27
N THR A 25 18.26 20.88 -20.25
CA THR A 25 18.86 19.54 -20.25
C THR A 25 18.55 18.85 -18.92
N ARG A 26 18.23 17.55 -18.98
CA ARG A 26 17.87 16.75 -17.80
C ARG A 26 18.95 16.74 -16.70
N GLN A 27 20.21 16.98 -17.07
CA GLN A 27 21.31 17.15 -16.12
C GLN A 27 21.16 18.46 -15.34
N LYS A 28 20.90 19.59 -16.01
CA LYS A 28 20.66 20.88 -15.34
C LYS A 28 19.45 20.81 -14.39
N ILE A 29 18.39 20.09 -14.78
CA ILE A 29 17.22 19.87 -13.93
C ILE A 29 17.58 19.03 -12.70
N ALA A 30 18.44 18.02 -12.86
CA ALA A 30 18.92 17.14 -11.79
C ALA A 30 19.68 17.93 -10.72
N ASP A 31 20.58 18.81 -11.19
CA ASP A 31 21.42 19.63 -10.32
C ASP A 31 20.56 20.67 -9.58
N ARG A 32 19.61 21.32 -10.26
CA ARG A 32 18.70 22.30 -9.64
C ARG A 32 17.74 21.68 -8.62
N MET A 33 17.20 20.50 -8.89
CA MET A 33 16.21 19.84 -8.02
C MET A 33 16.83 18.90 -6.98
N GLU A 34 18.16 18.71 -7.01
CA GLU A 34 18.91 17.73 -6.21
C GLU A 34 18.34 16.31 -6.33
N VAL A 35 17.97 15.93 -7.56
CA VAL A 35 17.33 14.66 -7.89
C VAL A 35 18.17 13.95 -8.95
N SER A 36 18.30 12.63 -8.88
CA SER A 36 19.08 11.91 -9.89
C SER A 36 18.48 12.06 -11.30
N LYS A 37 19.35 12.22 -12.31
CA LYS A 37 18.99 12.25 -13.75
C LYS A 37 18.05 11.12 -14.15
N ARG A 38 18.27 9.90 -13.60
CA ARG A 38 17.44 8.72 -13.83
C ARG A 38 16.00 8.91 -13.34
N THR A 39 15.80 9.63 -12.24
CA THR A 39 14.48 9.93 -11.69
C THR A 39 13.74 10.91 -12.59
N ILE A 40 14.41 11.96 -13.07
CA ILE A 40 13.83 12.92 -14.04
C ILE A 40 13.41 12.21 -15.32
N GLN A 41 14.30 11.39 -15.91
CA GLN A 41 13.98 10.61 -17.11
C GLN A 41 12.74 9.71 -16.89
N ARG A 42 12.64 9.06 -15.74
CA ARG A 42 11.48 8.23 -15.38
C ARG A 42 10.19 9.05 -15.27
N ILE A 43 10.26 10.27 -14.74
CA ILE A 43 9.12 11.17 -14.59
C ILE A 43 8.64 11.64 -15.96
N VAL A 44 9.54 12.16 -16.80
CA VAL A 44 9.24 12.62 -18.18
C VAL A 44 8.61 11.50 -19.00
N LYS A 45 9.25 10.32 -19.03
CA LYS A 45 8.74 9.16 -19.78
C LYS A 45 7.35 8.73 -19.30
N ARG A 46 7.09 8.80 -17.99
CA ARG A 46 5.77 8.46 -17.42
C ARG A 46 4.73 9.51 -17.77
N PHE A 47 5.08 10.78 -17.74
CA PHE A 47 4.18 11.88 -18.08
C PHE A 47 3.70 11.77 -19.53
N GLN A 48 4.58 11.43 -20.47
CA GLN A 48 4.22 11.22 -21.87
C GLN A 48 3.15 10.13 -22.06
N GLY A 49 3.19 9.04 -21.27
CA GLY A 49 2.20 7.96 -21.36
C GLY A 49 0.90 8.19 -20.60
N GLN A 50 0.94 8.85 -19.43
CA GLN A 50 -0.22 8.98 -18.54
C GLN A 50 -0.83 10.38 -18.48
N ARG A 51 -0.11 11.41 -18.95
CA ARG A 51 -0.45 12.85 -18.83
C ARG A 51 -0.92 13.25 -17.42
N SER A 52 -0.29 12.69 -16.38
CA SER A 52 -0.66 12.94 -14.99
C SER A 52 0.55 13.18 -14.10
N PHE A 53 0.46 14.21 -13.25
CA PHE A 53 1.45 14.54 -12.23
C PHE A 53 1.26 13.77 -10.91
N LYS A 54 0.15 13.02 -10.78
CA LYS A 54 -0.19 12.33 -9.53
C LYS A 54 0.85 11.25 -9.22
N ILE A 55 1.24 11.17 -7.95
CA ILE A 55 2.03 10.03 -7.44
C ILE A 55 1.19 8.78 -7.64
N GLN A 56 1.80 7.72 -8.15
CA GLN A 56 1.12 6.44 -8.31
C GLN A 56 0.64 5.98 -6.93
N LYS A 57 -0.66 5.74 -6.79
CA LYS A 57 -1.21 5.14 -5.58
C LYS A 57 -0.42 3.87 -5.28
N PHE A 58 -0.08 3.65 -4.01
CA PHE A 58 0.55 2.41 -3.59
C PHE A 58 -0.30 1.25 -4.11
N LYS A 59 0.33 0.32 -4.81
CA LYS A 59 -0.36 -0.89 -5.23
C LYS A 59 -0.83 -1.57 -3.94
N THR A 60 -2.11 -1.86 -3.86
CA THR A 60 -2.59 -2.79 -2.83
C THR A 60 -1.79 -4.07 -2.97
N GLY A 61 -1.41 -4.68 -1.84
CA GLY A 61 -0.62 -5.90 -1.83
C GLY A 61 -1.29 -7.06 -2.59
N ARG A 62 -0.68 -8.24 -2.53
CA ARG A 62 -1.19 -9.45 -3.20
C ARG A 62 -2.69 -9.65 -2.88
N LYS A 63 -3.50 -9.84 -3.93
CA LYS A 63 -4.93 -10.14 -3.79
C LYS A 63 -5.11 -11.34 -2.88
N ARG A 64 -6.18 -11.31 -2.07
CA ARG A 64 -6.51 -12.38 -1.14
C ARG A 64 -6.87 -13.65 -1.91
N LYS A 65 -6.59 -14.80 -1.30
CA LYS A 65 -7.02 -16.10 -1.83
C LYS A 65 -8.52 -16.35 -1.65
N THR A 66 -9.10 -15.81 -0.58
CA THR A 66 -10.54 -15.92 -0.28
C THR A 66 -11.32 -14.67 -0.65
N THR A 67 -12.56 -14.88 -1.12
CA THR A 67 -13.59 -13.84 -1.34
C THR A 67 -14.34 -13.53 -0.02
N PRO A 68 -15.11 -12.42 0.04
CA PRO A 68 -15.97 -12.15 1.20
C PRO A 68 -17.00 -13.26 1.45
N GLU A 69 -17.66 -13.74 0.40
CA GLU A 69 -18.63 -14.85 0.47
C GLU A 69 -18.00 -16.14 1.03
N GLU A 70 -16.77 -16.44 0.64
CA GLU A 70 -16.03 -17.58 1.21
C GLU A 70 -15.63 -17.37 2.66
N ASP A 71 -15.36 -16.11 3.06
CA ASP A 71 -15.12 -15.78 4.45
C ASP A 71 -16.40 -15.98 5.28
N ASP A 72 -17.60 -15.78 4.71
CA ASP A 72 -18.89 -16.06 5.36
C ASP A 72 -19.17 -17.56 5.47
N LEU A 73 -18.89 -18.34 4.41
CA LEU A 73 -18.97 -19.81 4.44
C LEU A 73 -18.06 -20.42 5.51
N ILE A 74 -16.87 -19.84 5.71
CA ILE A 74 -15.97 -20.24 6.80
C ILE A 74 -16.64 -20.02 8.17
N LEU A 75 -17.35 -18.90 8.35
CA LEU A 75 -18.03 -18.59 9.61
C LEU A 75 -19.23 -19.49 9.86
N GLU A 76 -20.01 -19.78 8.81
CA GLU A 76 -21.13 -20.72 8.88
C GLU A 76 -20.66 -22.13 9.23
N ALA A 77 -19.61 -22.63 8.59
CA ALA A 77 -19.03 -23.94 8.90
C ALA A 77 -18.57 -24.05 10.38
N VAL A 78 -18.10 -22.94 10.97
CA VAL A 78 -17.76 -22.89 12.40
C VAL A 78 -18.99 -22.81 13.29
N LYS A 79 -20.05 -22.11 12.88
CA LYS A 79 -21.33 -22.09 13.63
C LYS A 79 -21.95 -23.49 13.69
N GLU A 80 -21.92 -24.23 12.58
CA GLU A 80 -22.40 -25.61 12.50
C GLU A 80 -21.56 -26.58 13.33
N SER A 81 -20.25 -26.34 13.45
CA SER A 81 -19.32 -27.25 14.14
C SER A 81 -18.22 -26.48 14.88
N PRO A 82 -18.50 -25.94 16.09
CA PRO A 82 -17.61 -25.01 16.78
C PRO A 82 -16.26 -25.58 17.22
N PHE A 83 -16.19 -26.90 17.45
CA PHE A 83 -15.01 -27.57 18.01
C PHE A 83 -14.08 -28.19 16.95
N LYS A 84 -14.43 -28.11 15.65
CA LYS A 84 -13.62 -28.71 14.57
C LYS A 84 -12.31 -27.98 14.36
N ALA A 85 -11.27 -28.74 14.05
CA ALA A 85 -9.94 -28.19 13.78
C ALA A 85 -9.92 -27.44 12.44
N SER A 86 -9.03 -26.44 12.31
CA SER A 86 -8.90 -25.68 11.07
C SER A 86 -8.46 -26.54 9.86
N GLY A 87 -7.83 -27.70 10.10
CA GLY A 87 -7.51 -28.67 9.06
C GLY A 87 -8.74 -29.39 8.51
N GLU A 88 -9.64 -29.81 9.40
CA GLU A 88 -10.90 -30.45 9.05
C GLU A 88 -11.82 -29.47 8.33
N LEU A 89 -11.91 -28.23 8.81
CA LEU A 89 -12.64 -27.17 8.13
C LEU A 89 -12.10 -26.89 6.73
N ALA A 90 -10.77 -26.96 6.54
CA ALA A 90 -10.16 -26.81 5.22
C ALA A 90 -10.55 -27.94 4.26
N ALA A 91 -10.63 -29.17 4.75
CA ALA A 91 -11.11 -30.31 3.96
C ALA A 91 -12.58 -30.11 3.56
N MET A 92 -13.46 -29.81 4.53
CA MET A 92 -14.88 -29.54 4.27
C MET A 92 -15.11 -28.42 3.26
N LEU A 93 -14.35 -27.32 3.36
CA LEU A 93 -14.45 -26.19 2.43
C LEU A 93 -13.84 -26.49 1.06
N LYS A 94 -12.83 -27.35 1.00
CA LYS A 94 -12.29 -27.83 -0.27
C LYS A 94 -13.36 -28.64 -1.02
N ASP A 95 -14.13 -29.46 -0.33
CA ASP A 95 -15.19 -30.25 -0.94
C ASP A 95 -16.37 -29.37 -1.40
N LYS A 96 -16.74 -28.34 -0.61
CA LYS A 96 -17.82 -27.39 -0.97
C LYS A 96 -17.43 -26.40 -2.08
N THR A 97 -16.20 -25.87 -2.06
CA THR A 97 -15.79 -24.72 -2.89
C THR A 97 -14.76 -25.10 -3.96
N GLY A 98 -14.20 -26.32 -3.93
CA GLY A 98 -13.12 -26.76 -4.81
C GLY A 98 -11.76 -26.07 -4.55
N LYS A 99 -11.67 -25.19 -3.54
CA LYS A 99 -10.49 -24.37 -3.26
C LYS A 99 -9.66 -24.94 -2.12
N THR A 100 -8.36 -25.10 -2.37
CA THR A 100 -7.40 -25.54 -1.35
C THR A 100 -7.01 -24.39 -0.42
N LEU A 101 -7.68 -24.25 0.72
CA LEU A 101 -7.32 -23.26 1.73
C LEU A 101 -6.35 -23.86 2.74
N HIS A 102 -5.25 -23.15 3.02
CA HIS A 102 -4.35 -23.57 4.10
C HIS A 102 -5.03 -23.31 5.46
N PRO A 103 -4.89 -24.17 6.48
CA PRO A 103 -5.52 -23.99 7.80
C PRO A 103 -5.20 -22.62 8.44
N SER A 104 -3.98 -22.11 8.23
CA SER A 104 -3.58 -20.76 8.68
C SER A 104 -4.42 -19.64 8.05
N THR A 105 -4.90 -19.81 6.82
CA THR A 105 -5.79 -18.84 6.17
C THR A 105 -7.12 -18.79 6.90
N ILE A 106 -7.73 -19.95 7.18
CA ILE A 106 -8.98 -20.07 7.93
C ILE A 106 -8.83 -19.44 9.32
N ARG A 107 -7.78 -19.80 10.05
CA ARG A 107 -7.49 -19.20 11.37
C ARG A 107 -7.37 -17.67 11.30
N ARG A 108 -6.69 -17.11 10.29
CA ARG A 108 -6.61 -15.66 10.10
C ARG A 108 -7.97 -15.02 9.81
N ARG A 109 -8.87 -15.72 9.11
CA ARG A 109 -10.25 -15.26 8.85
C ARG A 109 -11.08 -15.29 10.11
N LEU A 110 -11.01 -16.37 10.88
CA LEU A 110 -11.67 -16.46 12.16
C LEU A 110 -11.18 -15.37 13.11
N ILE A 111 -9.88 -15.15 13.26
CA ILE A 111 -9.35 -14.07 14.12
C ILE A 111 -9.81 -12.68 13.67
N LYS A 112 -9.94 -12.46 12.36
CA LYS A 112 -10.32 -11.17 11.81
C LYS A 112 -11.82 -10.88 11.92
N ASN A 113 -12.65 -11.90 11.73
CA ASN A 113 -14.11 -11.78 11.65
C ASN A 113 -14.81 -12.12 12.97
N SER A 114 -14.23 -12.99 13.80
CA SER A 114 -14.66 -13.09 15.19
C SER A 114 -14.28 -11.79 15.88
N ASN A 115 -15.23 -11.20 16.61
CA ASN A 115 -14.95 -10.13 17.55
C ASN A 115 -14.14 -10.69 18.73
N ALA A 116 -12.93 -11.21 18.49
CA ALA A 116 -11.97 -11.65 19.51
C ALA A 116 -11.35 -10.43 20.23
N ASN A 117 -12.24 -9.59 20.74
CA ASN A 117 -12.12 -8.79 21.93
C ASN A 117 -12.44 -9.62 23.19
N SER A 118 -12.32 -10.96 23.17
CA SER A 118 -12.23 -11.71 24.42
C SER A 118 -10.91 -11.33 25.10
N ASN A 119 -11.00 -10.51 26.15
CA ASN A 119 -9.86 -9.94 26.88
C ASN A 119 -8.83 -11.00 27.34
N ALA A 120 -9.20 -12.28 27.42
CA ALA A 120 -8.32 -13.39 27.74
C ALA A 120 -7.18 -13.62 26.71
N ASN A 121 -7.43 -13.45 25.40
CA ASN A 121 -6.43 -13.76 24.37
C ASN A 121 -5.49 -12.58 24.06
N LYS A 122 -5.84 -11.35 24.44
CA LYS A 122 -4.96 -10.18 24.28
C LYS A 122 -3.72 -10.28 25.16
N LYS A 123 -3.82 -10.88 26.35
CA LYS A 123 -2.70 -10.98 27.30
C LYS A 123 -1.59 -11.91 26.78
N ILE A 124 -1.96 -13.02 26.14
CA ILE A 124 -1.03 -13.98 25.54
C ILE A 124 -0.37 -13.40 24.28
N VAL A 125 -1.15 -12.75 23.41
CA VAL A 125 -0.64 -12.17 22.16
C VAL A 125 0.27 -10.96 22.42
N LYS A 126 0.01 -10.17 23.48
CA LYS A 126 0.83 -9.01 23.88
C LYS A 126 2.20 -9.39 24.44
N LEU A 127 2.33 -10.58 25.04
CA LEU A 127 3.61 -11.08 25.58
C LEU A 127 4.49 -11.74 24.51
N LEU A 128 3.89 -12.27 23.44
CA LEU A 128 4.61 -12.93 22.34
C LEU A 128 4.99 -12.00 21.18
N GLN A 129 4.38 -10.81 21.11
CA GLN A 129 4.76 -9.78 20.15
C GLN A 129 5.79 -8.85 20.78
N GLY A 130 7.04 -8.95 20.32
CA GLY A 130 8.07 -7.95 20.60
C GLY A 130 7.55 -6.53 20.33
N LYS A 131 8.11 -5.54 21.05
CA LYS A 131 7.68 -4.14 21.08
C LYS A 131 7.17 -3.66 19.71
N PRO A 132 6.02 -2.96 19.63
CA PRO A 132 5.49 -2.48 18.36
C PRO A 132 6.55 -1.65 17.65
N LYS A 133 6.91 -2.04 16.42
CA LYS A 133 7.81 -1.22 15.60
C LYS A 133 7.18 0.16 15.43
N LYS A 134 7.98 1.21 15.65
CA LYS A 134 7.62 2.62 15.47
C LYS A 134 6.80 2.78 14.18
N LYS A 135 5.63 3.40 14.26
CA LYS A 135 4.84 3.75 13.08
C LYS A 135 5.66 4.75 12.25
N ASP A 136 6.03 4.37 11.03
CA ASP A 136 6.68 5.28 10.10
C ASP A 136 5.70 6.41 9.73
N TYR A 137 6.14 7.64 9.97
CA TYR A 137 5.37 8.90 10.09
C TYR A 137 4.85 9.48 8.77
N ILE A 138 4.57 8.64 7.76
CA ILE A 138 4.30 9.11 6.38
C ILE A 138 2.78 9.36 6.13
N THR A 139 1.88 8.87 6.98
CA THR A 139 0.43 8.93 6.72
C THR A 139 -0.28 10.22 7.18
N THR A 140 0.45 11.23 7.65
CA THR A 140 -0.12 12.49 8.19
C THR A 140 0.51 13.74 7.58
N ILE A 141 0.87 13.72 6.30
CA ILE A 141 1.12 14.99 5.58
C ILE A 141 -0.23 15.42 4.96
N PRO A 142 -0.85 16.51 5.43
CA PRO A 142 -2.08 17.02 4.82
C PRO A 142 -1.80 17.33 3.36
N ARG A 143 -2.72 16.95 2.46
CA ARG A 143 -2.63 17.23 1.03
C ARG A 143 -2.77 18.74 0.81
N PRO A 144 -1.73 19.50 0.43
CA PRO A 144 -1.96 20.78 -0.20
C PRO A 144 -2.26 20.45 -1.67
N CYS A 145 -3.53 20.28 -1.99
CA CYS A 145 -3.97 20.46 -3.37
C CYS A 145 -3.70 21.92 -3.73
N CYS A 146 -2.60 22.16 -4.45
CA CYS A 146 -2.40 23.27 -5.37
C CYS A 146 -3.01 24.64 -4.98
N LYS A 147 -2.22 25.52 -4.37
CA LYS A 147 -2.29 26.96 -4.67
C LYS A 147 -0.96 27.35 -5.30
N PHE A 148 -0.90 27.22 -6.63
CA PHE A 148 0.29 27.59 -7.39
C PHE A 148 0.05 29.00 -7.93
N ASN A 149 0.60 30.01 -7.26
CA ASN A 149 0.79 31.32 -7.88
C ASN A 149 2.05 31.20 -8.74
N LEU A 150 1.87 31.15 -10.06
CA LEU A 150 2.94 31.35 -11.03
C LEU A 150 3.47 32.77 -10.87
N ILE A 151 4.65 32.93 -10.30
CA ILE A 151 5.44 34.15 -10.46
C ILE A 151 6.58 33.77 -11.41
N PHE A 152 6.33 33.92 -12.70
CA PHE A 152 7.39 34.14 -13.67
C PHE A 152 7.91 35.56 -13.43
N LYS A 153 9.08 35.71 -12.81
CA LYS A 153 9.89 36.92 -12.99
C LYS A 153 10.96 36.58 -14.02
N ASN A 154 10.77 37.12 -15.21
CA ASN A 154 11.81 37.23 -16.22
C ASN A 154 12.66 38.45 -15.82
N GLU A 155 13.94 38.22 -15.51
CA GLU A 155 15.03 39.18 -15.67
C GLU A 155 16.27 38.38 -16.11
#